data_AF-A0A9W9N4B1-F1
#
_entry.id   AF-A0A9W9N4B1-F1
#
_cell.length_a   1.000
_cell.length_b   1.000
_cell.length_c   1.000
_cell.angle_alpha   90.00
_cell.angle_beta   90.00
_cell.angle_gamma   90.00
#
_symmetry.space_group_name_H-M   'P 1'
#
loop_
_entity.id
_entity.type
_entity.pdbx_description
1 polymer ?
#
loop_
_entity_poly.entity_id
_entity_poly.type
_entity_poly.pdbx_seq_one_letter_code
_entity_poly.pdbx_strand_id
1 'polypeptide(L)'
;MANTFTNLWAFRIVCLSGLKRFIAHFLSCDQEQPIWTGQLDMNYDDIQAQMIAFAKNISLSMAYLLQDEMNLFGPASTLFPLHVAYQAYKSLDSAQQVNIAYLEKIVDQLDQKGMKSARALVFDD
;
A
#
# COMPACT_ATOMS: atom_id res chain seq x y z
N MET A 1 -4.08 7.39 17.35
CA MET A 1 -2.81 7.54 16.61
C MET A 1 -2.65 6.54 15.47
N ALA A 2 -3.01 5.26 15.64
CA ALA A 2 -2.91 4.25 14.57
C ALA A 2 -3.58 4.68 13.25
N ASN A 3 -4.77 5.31 13.29
CA ASN A 3 -5.46 5.86 12.10
C ASN A 3 -4.60 6.85 11.30
N THR A 4 -3.81 7.68 11.99
CA THR A 4 -2.94 8.66 11.33
C THR A 4 -1.75 7.97 10.67
N PHE A 5 -1.17 6.97 11.34
CA PHE A 5 -0.04 6.22 10.81
C PHE A 5 -0.42 5.35 9.61
N THR A 6 -1.58 4.68 9.63
CA THR A 6 -2.03 3.88 8.47
C THR A 6 -2.22 4.74 7.22
N ASN A 7 -2.80 5.93 7.37
CA ASN A 7 -2.91 6.89 6.28
C ASN A 7 -1.55 7.46 5.83
N LEU A 8 -0.65 7.76 6.76
CA LEU A 8 0.70 8.23 6.42
C LEU A 8 1.49 7.18 5.64
N TRP A 9 1.45 5.92 6.06
CA TRP A 9 2.09 4.82 5.35
C TRP A 9 1.47 4.60 3.97
N ALA A 10 0.15 4.68 3.85
CA ALA A 10 -0.53 4.60 2.55
C ALA A 10 -0.07 5.73 1.62
N PHE A 11 -0.03 6.97 2.11
CA PHE A 11 0.46 8.10 1.34
C PHE A 11 1.92 7.93 0.88
N ARG A 12 2.79 7.40 1.76
CA ARG A 12 4.19 7.09 1.40
C ARG A 12 4.28 6.05 0.30
N ILE A 13 3.47 4.99 0.35
CA ILE A 13 3.40 3.98 -0.71
C ILE A 13 3.00 4.63 -2.04
N VAL A 14 1.99 5.50 -2.05
CA VAL A 14 1.54 6.22 -3.26
C VAL A 14 2.69 7.07 -3.83
N CYS A 15 3.39 7.81 -2.98
CA CYS A 15 4.52 8.65 -3.40
C CYS A 15 5.67 7.81 -3.98
N LEU A 16 6.06 6.73 -3.30
CA LEU A 16 7.13 5.84 -3.75
C LEU A 16 6.77 5.13 -5.06
N SER A 17 5.52 4.70 -5.21
CA SER A 17 5.00 4.10 -6.45
C SER A 17 5.02 5.09 -7.61
N GLY A 18 4.58 6.33 -7.35
CA GLY A 18 4.60 7.42 -8.34
C GLY A 18 6.03 7.77 -8.76
N LEU A 19 6.95 7.86 -7.80
CA LEU A 19 8.37 8.11 -8.05
C LEU A 19 9.00 6.97 -8.86
N LYS A 20 8.78 5.72 -8.47
CA LYS A 20 9.22 4.53 -9.23
C LYS A 20 8.74 4.58 -10.68
N ARG A 21 7.45 4.86 -10.91
CA ARG A 21 6.86 4.97 -12.25
C ARG A 21 7.43 6.14 -13.05
N PHE A 22 7.58 7.30 -12.43
CA PHE A 22 8.16 8.48 -13.07
C PHE A 22 9.58 8.21 -13.57
N ILE A 23 10.43 7.61 -12.72
CA ILE A 23 11.80 7.30 -13.10
C ILE A 23 11.86 6.22 -14.17
N ALA A 24 11.05 5.16 -14.04
CA ALA A 24 11.00 4.10 -15.06
C ALA A 24 10.62 4.66 -16.44
N HIS A 25 9.65 5.59 -16.49
CA HIS A 25 9.29 6.29 -17.73
C HIS A 25 10.41 7.22 -18.21
N PHE A 26 11.03 7.98 -17.31
CA PHE A 26 12.12 8.89 -17.65
C PHE A 26 13.32 8.14 -18.26
N LEU A 27 13.79 7.07 -17.60
CA LEU A 27 14.87 6.22 -18.09
C LEU A 27 14.53 5.51 -19.41
N SER A 28 13.25 5.26 -19.68
CA SER A 28 12.80 4.70 -20.95
C SER A 28 12.79 5.74 -22.09
N CYS A 29 12.61 7.03 -21.77
CA CYS A 29 12.66 8.13 -22.74
C CYS A 29 14.09 8.64 -23.01
N ASP A 30 15.01 8.48 -22.07
CA ASP A 30 16.37 9.04 -22.13
C ASP A 30 17.34 8.28 -23.07
N GLN A 31 16.84 7.35 -23.88
CA GLN A 31 17.62 6.82 -25.02
C GLN A 31 17.96 7.91 -26.06
N GLU A 32 17.32 9.09 -26.02
CA GLU A 32 17.53 10.15 -27.01
C GLU A 32 18.07 11.51 -26.51
N GLN A 33 18.24 11.77 -25.19
CA GLN A 33 18.72 13.09 -24.73
C GLN A 33 19.87 13.03 -23.69
N PRO A 34 20.92 13.88 -23.81
CA PRO A 34 22.13 13.78 -22.98
C PRO A 34 22.17 14.83 -21.86
N ILE A 35 21.08 15.07 -21.13
CA ILE A 35 21.01 16.20 -20.17
C ILE A 35 20.54 15.73 -18.80
N TRP A 36 21.31 14.84 -18.16
CA TRP A 36 21.55 14.85 -16.71
C TRP A 36 22.69 13.87 -16.35
N THR A 37 23.85 14.41 -16.00
CA THR A 37 25.05 13.65 -15.60
C THR A 37 25.04 13.19 -14.13
N GLY A 38 23.94 13.41 -13.41
CA GLY A 38 23.75 12.85 -12.08
C GLY A 38 23.07 11.50 -12.21
N GLN A 39 23.85 10.41 -12.15
CA GLN A 39 23.29 9.07 -12.04
C GLN A 39 22.42 9.03 -10.78
N LEU A 40 21.09 9.03 -10.98
CA LEU A 40 20.12 8.88 -9.91
C LEU A 40 20.19 7.41 -9.48
N ASP A 41 21.18 7.10 -8.64
CA ASP A 41 21.41 5.77 -8.12
C ASP A 41 20.35 5.46 -7.05
N MET A 42 19.15 5.15 -7.53
CA MET A 42 18.01 4.82 -6.70
C MET A 42 17.95 3.30 -6.55
N ASN A 43 18.14 2.83 -5.33
CA ASN A 43 18.05 1.41 -5.02
C ASN A 43 16.56 0.97 -5.08
N TYR A 44 16.15 0.47 -6.24
CA TYR A 44 14.77 0.01 -6.47
C TYR A 44 14.34 -1.10 -5.51
N ASP A 45 15.28 -1.97 -5.10
CA ASP A 45 15.01 -3.03 -4.14
C ASP A 45 14.70 -2.44 -2.76
N ASP A 46 15.37 -1.35 -2.38
CA ASP A 46 15.09 -0.63 -1.13
C ASP A 46 13.70 0.04 -1.16
N ILE A 47 13.33 0.69 -2.27
CA ILE A 47 11.99 1.29 -2.43
C ILE A 47 10.90 0.21 -2.29
N GLN A 48 11.10 -0.92 -2.95
CA GLN A 48 10.18 -2.06 -2.91
C GLN A 48 10.07 -2.65 -1.50
N ALA A 49 11.21 -2.84 -0.80
CA ALA A 49 11.24 -3.30 0.57
C ALA A 49 10.51 -2.32 1.51
N GLN A 50 10.69 -1.02 1.34
CA GLN A 50 10.00 0.02 2.12
C GLN A 50 8.49 -0.02 1.88
N MET A 51 8.04 -0.12 0.62
CA MET A 51 6.61 -0.24 0.29
C MET A 51 5.98 -1.47 0.96
N ILE A 52 6.66 -2.62 0.94
CA ILE A 52 6.21 -3.84 1.64
C ILE A 52 6.15 -3.64 3.15
N ALA A 53 7.16 -3.00 3.74
CA ALA A 53 7.17 -2.73 5.17
C ALA A 53 5.98 -1.85 5.58
N PHE A 54 5.68 -0.81 4.80
CA PHE A 54 4.51 0.04 5.03
C PHE A 54 3.19 -0.72 4.86
N ALA A 55 3.06 -1.53 3.82
CA ALA A 55 1.86 -2.35 3.61
C ALA A 55 1.63 -3.33 4.78
N LYS A 56 2.70 -3.95 5.30
CA LYS A 56 2.62 -4.82 6.48
C LYS A 56 2.20 -4.06 7.72
N ASN A 57 2.77 -2.89 7.96
CA ASN A 57 2.39 -2.04 9.09
C ASN A 57 0.92 -1.63 9.02
N ILE A 58 0.40 -1.32 7.82
CA ILE A 58 -1.03 -1.06 7.60
C ILE A 58 -1.85 -2.29 7.98
N SER A 59 -1.56 -3.46 7.40
CA SER A 59 -2.32 -4.69 7.65
C SER A 59 -2.33 -5.06 9.14
N LEU A 60 -1.17 -5.04 9.80
CA LEU A 60 -1.06 -5.36 11.22
C LEU A 60 -1.79 -4.34 12.11
N SER A 61 -1.78 -3.07 11.72
CA SER A 61 -2.52 -2.04 12.46
C SER A 61 -4.03 -2.23 12.40
N MET A 62 -4.56 -2.88 11.36
CA MET A 62 -6.01 -3.14 11.26
C MET A 62 -6.51 -4.07 12.36
N ALA A 63 -5.68 -5.00 12.84
CA ALA A 63 -6.04 -5.83 13.99
C ALA A 63 -6.33 -4.99 15.25
N TYR A 64 -5.64 -3.85 15.41
CA TYR A 64 -5.91 -2.89 16.48
C TYR A 64 -7.12 -2.01 16.17
N LEU A 65 -7.28 -1.53 14.93
CA LEU A 65 -8.39 -0.65 14.55
C LEU A 65 -9.76 -1.33 14.61
N LEU A 66 -9.80 -2.64 14.36
CA LEU A 66 -11.03 -3.44 14.33
C LEU A 66 -11.49 -3.93 15.71
N GLN A 67 -10.76 -3.62 16.78
CA GLN A 67 -11.20 -3.93 18.15
C GLN A 67 -12.49 -3.16 18.46
N ASP A 68 -13.51 -3.88 18.95
CA ASP A 68 -14.85 -3.33 19.20
C ASP A 68 -14.84 -2.24 20.27
N GLU A 69 -13.91 -2.30 21.20
CA GLU A 69 -13.78 -1.36 22.30
C GLU A 69 -13.32 0.02 21.84
N MET A 70 -12.61 0.09 20.71
CA MET A 70 -11.93 1.30 20.25
C MET A 70 -12.79 2.14 19.30
N ASN A 71 -13.73 1.53 18.56
CA ASN A 71 -14.55 2.20 17.53
C ASN A 71 -13.74 3.08 16.55
N LEU A 72 -12.48 2.71 16.29
CA LEU A 72 -11.56 3.48 15.43
C LEU A 72 -11.68 3.11 13.96
N PHE A 73 -12.50 2.12 13.62
CA PHE A 73 -12.70 1.64 12.27
C PHE A 73 -13.85 2.38 11.59
N GLY A 74 -13.57 2.91 10.41
CA GLY A 74 -14.54 3.55 9.53
C GLY A 74 -13.96 3.62 8.13
N PRO A 75 -14.77 3.98 7.12
CA PRO A 75 -14.33 4.00 5.73
C PRO A 75 -13.04 4.79 5.50
N ALA A 76 -12.90 5.93 6.19
CA ALA A 76 -11.71 6.79 6.10
C ALA A 76 -10.45 6.22 6.78
N SER A 77 -10.60 5.35 7.77
CA SER A 77 -9.45 4.77 8.50
C SER A 77 -9.00 3.42 7.94
N THR A 78 -9.86 2.71 7.21
CA THR A 78 -9.60 1.33 6.77
C THR A 78 -9.49 1.17 5.25
N LEU A 79 -10.43 1.71 4.47
CA LEU A 79 -10.56 1.34 3.05
C LEU A 79 -9.39 1.82 2.20
N PHE A 80 -9.07 3.12 2.25
CA PHE A 80 -7.97 3.67 1.46
C PHE A 80 -6.61 3.05 1.84
N PRO A 81 -6.23 2.94 3.13
CA PRO A 81 -4.99 2.27 3.49
C PRO A 81 -4.93 0.80 3.06
N LEU A 82 -6.03 0.05 3.19
CA LEU A 82 -6.09 -1.35 2.77
C LEU A 82 -5.97 -1.51 1.26
N HIS A 83 -6.64 -0.66 0.48
CA HIS A 83 -6.52 -0.65 -0.97
C HIS A 83 -5.07 -0.41 -1.41
N VAL A 84 -4.43 0.61 -0.83
CA VAL A 84 -3.02 0.92 -1.13
C VAL A 84 -2.08 -0.21 -0.72
N ALA A 85 -2.31 -0.84 0.44
CA ALA A 85 -1.52 -2.00 0.86
C ALA A 85 -1.72 -3.20 -0.08
N TYR A 86 -2.95 -3.45 -0.53
CA TYR A 86 -3.24 -4.50 -1.50
C TYR A 86 -2.52 -4.26 -2.83
N GLN A 87 -2.61 -3.05 -3.38
CA GLN A 87 -1.92 -2.65 -4.61
C GLN A 87 -0.40 -2.80 -4.48
N ALA A 88 0.17 -2.42 -3.33
CA ALA A 88 1.59 -2.63 -3.06
C ALA A 88 1.95 -4.13 -3.09
N TYR A 89 1.19 -5.00 -2.41
CA TYR A 89 1.44 -6.44 -2.44
C TYR A 89 1.25 -7.05 -3.83
N LYS A 90 0.22 -6.63 -4.56
CA LYS A 90 -0.12 -7.13 -5.90
C LYS A 90 0.91 -6.75 -6.96
N SER A 91 1.47 -5.54 -6.85
CA SER A 91 2.54 -5.06 -7.74
C SER A 91 3.86 -5.84 -7.59
N LEU A 92 3.92 -6.76 -6.63
CA LEU A 92 5.10 -7.50 -6.21
C LEU A 92 4.83 -8.99 -6.35
N ASP A 93 5.86 -9.72 -6.77
CA ASP A 93 5.77 -11.12 -7.17
C ASP A 93 5.09 -12.04 -6.14
N SER A 94 4.83 -13.29 -6.54
CA SER A 94 4.15 -14.34 -5.77
C SER A 94 4.59 -14.52 -4.31
N ALA A 95 5.76 -14.03 -3.91
CA ALA A 95 6.25 -13.94 -2.54
C ALA A 95 5.28 -13.24 -1.56
N GLN A 96 4.36 -12.39 -2.03
CA GLN A 96 3.43 -11.65 -1.16
C GLN A 96 2.07 -12.33 -0.93
N GLN A 97 1.84 -13.53 -1.49
CA GLN A 97 0.56 -14.24 -1.36
C GLN A 97 0.09 -14.41 0.09
N VAL A 98 1.01 -14.68 1.03
CA VAL A 98 0.68 -14.80 2.46
C VAL A 98 0.15 -13.48 3.03
N ASN A 99 0.74 -12.35 2.63
CA ASN A 99 0.30 -11.03 3.09
C ASN A 99 -1.04 -10.64 2.46
N ILE A 100 -1.28 -11.01 1.19
CA ILE A 100 -2.57 -10.82 0.52
C ILE A 100 -3.65 -11.62 1.24
N ALA A 101 -3.41 -12.91 1.51
CA ALA A 101 -4.37 -13.75 2.23
C ALA A 101 -4.67 -13.24 3.65
N TYR A 102 -3.68 -12.64 4.33
CA TYR A 102 -3.91 -11.97 5.60
C TYR A 102 -4.77 -10.71 5.45
N LEU A 103 -4.52 -9.90 4.42
CA LEU A 103 -5.30 -8.71 4.10
C LEU A 103 -6.76 -9.06 3.74
N GLU A 104 -6.98 -10.15 3.01
CA GLU A 104 -8.33 -10.66 2.72
C GLU A 104 -9.12 -10.97 3.99
N LYS A 105 -8.50 -11.61 4.98
CA LYS A 105 -9.15 -11.88 6.28
C LYS A 105 -9.56 -10.59 7.00
N ILE A 106 -8.76 -9.53 6.89
CA ILE A 106 -9.09 -8.21 7.47
C ILE A 106 -10.32 -7.62 6.76
N VAL A 107 -10.38 -7.72 5.43
CA VAL A 107 -11.51 -7.23 4.64
C VAL A 107 -12.78 -8.03 4.94
N ASP A 108 -12.69 -9.33 5.13
CA ASP A 108 -13.83 -10.17 5.52
C ASP A 108 -14.35 -9.79 6.93
N GLN A 109 -13.44 -9.44 7.86
CA GLN A 109 -13.84 -8.92 9.18
C GLN A 109 -14.56 -7.56 9.08
N LEU A 110 -14.12 -6.68 8.17
CA LEU A 110 -14.81 -5.41 7.91
C LEU A 110 -16.23 -5.63 7.37
N ASP A 111 -16.41 -6.60 6.47
CA ASP A 111 -17.74 -6.97 5.96
C ASP A 111 -18.65 -7.50 7.08
N GLN A 112 -18.12 -8.35 7.96
CA GLN A 112 -18.85 -8.87 9.13
C GLN A 112 -19.24 -7.74 10.10
N LYS A 113 -18.42 -6.69 10.22
CA LYS A 113 -18.71 -5.48 11.00
C LYS A 113 -19.58 -4.45 10.27
N GLY A 114 -20.13 -4.79 9.11
CA GLY A 114 -21.14 -4.00 8.39
C GLY A 114 -20.63 -3.17 7.22
N MET A 115 -19.32 -3.19 6.90
CA MET A 115 -18.80 -2.52 5.70
C MET A 115 -18.96 -3.39 4.44
N LYS A 116 -20.18 -3.47 3.93
CA LYS A 116 -20.55 -4.35 2.81
C LYS A 116 -19.83 -4.10 1.49
N SER A 117 -19.33 -2.88 1.29
CA SER A 117 -18.55 -2.51 0.11
C SER A 117 -17.03 -2.69 0.26
N ALA A 118 -16.54 -3.13 1.43
CA ALA A 118 -15.11 -3.17 1.72
C ALA A 118 -14.33 -4.00 0.71
N ARG A 119 -14.87 -5.16 0.32
CA ARG A 119 -14.23 -6.05 -0.66
C ARG A 119 -14.07 -5.38 -2.03
N ALA A 120 -15.14 -4.79 -2.54
CA ALA A 120 -15.12 -4.12 -3.83
C ALA A 120 -14.17 -2.92 -3.84
N LEU A 121 -14.13 -2.14 -2.76
CA LEU A 121 -13.31 -0.92 -2.69
C LEU A 121 -11.84 -1.20 -2.43
N VAL A 122 -11.51 -2.25 -1.68
CA VAL A 122 -10.10 -2.59 -1.38
C VAL A 122 -9.44 -3.28 -2.56
N PHE A 123 -10.15 -4.18 -3.25
CA PHE A 123 -9.60 -5.00 -4.32
C PHE A 123 -9.88 -4.46 -5.73
N ASP A 124 -10.32 -3.20 -5.84
CA ASP A 124 -10.43 -2.52 -7.14
C ASP A 124 -9.05 -2.41 -7.82
N ASP A 125 -9.04 -2.46 -9.15
CA ASP A 125 -7.83 -2.51 -9.98
C ASP A 125 -7.25 -1.14 -10.34
#